data_AF-A0ABD3MG14-F1
#
_entry.id   AF-A0ABD3MG14-F1
#
_cell.length_a   1.000
_cell.length_b   1.000
_cell.length_c   1.000
_cell.angle_alpha   90.00
_cell.angle_beta   90.00
_cell.angle_gamma   90.00
#
_symmetry.space_group_name_H-M   'P 1'
#
loop_
_entity.id
_entity.type
_entity.pdbx_description
1 polymer ?
#
loop_
_entity_poly.entity_id
_entity_poly.type
_entity_poly.pdbx_seq_one_letter_code
_entity_poly.pdbx_strand_id
1 'polypeptide(L)'
;MQVKSLSSATSLCQCRRRRRRRRRHHLIASLCPFVSITVTLACTAAFAAGSTALLCVLFLSGELSYGNLRPLLEIQQPYYPTSDGTVGQHWAPRSRGRVMRSTPTRDDDVNGPRIIENSLSAATTSSIDEGVVSSTWPTGVVWLMSFPNSGTSYTLHAIRELTNTTTATNYGLEGEIRDEESVPVFPGDSGLNGPYLELLPGRTTTLPKLILTKTHCGGYNTILDPTKYIISSRTFLRWCLTGKRGVYSSSRSSSFGATPSIESQPVHYHKDVVKRVVHLIRNPLDNVVARFHNERNKFVRMQDEEWLKEYPNNKRGFRKWCREIDDDSNALAESPWIDQDLVNAFDGVPCRAEFFRYIQWHNHAFTVTQLDLGVPSMVLHYEDYSTRYGEVTRELMNFLELKPVDVAEDLPEFIPHKVYSHYYYSKEQTRAIASLVKEYSMKTTWQYLERYFDEKEDVVLQTS
;
A
#
# COMPACT_ATOMS: atom_id res chain seq x y z
N MET A 1 -46.45 11.74 -37.56
CA MET A 1 -47.42 12.82 -37.86
C MET A 1 -48.74 12.44 -37.19
N GLN A 2 -49.25 13.31 -36.30
CA GLN A 2 -50.50 13.24 -35.51
C GLN A 2 -50.71 12.07 -34.53
N VAL A 3 -51.35 12.19 -33.35
CA VAL A 3 -51.49 13.18 -32.26
C VAL A 3 -52.46 12.56 -31.24
N LYS A 4 -52.09 12.59 -29.94
CA LYS A 4 -52.91 12.60 -28.69
C LYS A 4 -53.96 11.49 -28.41
N SER A 5 -53.86 10.91 -27.20
CA SER A 5 -54.77 11.29 -26.08
C SER A 5 -54.22 10.88 -24.71
N LEU A 6 -54.35 11.80 -23.76
CA LEU A 6 -54.07 11.68 -22.33
C LEU A 6 -55.12 10.85 -21.58
N SER A 7 -54.71 10.21 -20.47
CA SER A 7 -55.56 10.15 -19.27
C SER A 7 -54.71 10.15 -17.99
N SER A 8 -55.02 11.14 -17.16
CA SER A 8 -54.54 11.43 -15.81
C SER A 8 -54.98 10.42 -14.76
N ALA A 9 -54.15 10.20 -13.73
CA ALA A 9 -54.62 9.86 -12.39
C ALA A 9 -53.66 10.43 -11.33
N THR A 10 -54.27 11.10 -10.35
CA THR A 10 -53.68 11.99 -9.35
C THR A 10 -53.64 11.30 -7.99
N SER A 11 -52.64 11.67 -7.18
CA SER A 11 -52.72 11.82 -5.72
C SER A 11 -52.73 10.56 -4.82
N LEU A 12 -51.69 10.42 -3.97
CA LEU A 12 -51.84 10.58 -2.51
C LEU A 12 -50.47 10.62 -1.81
N CYS A 13 -50.04 11.83 -1.45
CA CYS A 13 -48.96 12.08 -0.49
C CYS A 13 -49.49 11.83 0.93
N GLN A 14 -48.96 10.81 1.63
CA GLN A 14 -49.16 10.66 3.08
C GLN A 14 -48.00 11.27 3.85
N CYS A 15 -48.29 12.39 4.50
CA CYS A 15 -47.42 13.13 5.40
C CYS A 15 -47.39 12.44 6.78
N ARG A 16 -46.29 11.75 7.11
CA ARG A 16 -46.15 11.00 8.37
C ARG A 16 -45.56 11.90 9.47
N ARG A 17 -46.44 12.54 10.24
CA ARG A 17 -46.12 13.23 11.51
C ARG A 17 -45.58 12.22 12.55
N ARG A 18 -44.29 12.26 12.90
CA ARG A 18 -43.74 11.55 14.06
C ARG A 18 -43.88 12.41 15.33
N ARG A 19 -44.80 12.00 16.20
CA ARG A 19 -44.99 12.51 17.57
C ARG A 19 -43.79 12.13 18.45
N ARG A 20 -43.14 13.13 19.04
CA ARG A 20 -42.26 12.99 20.22
C ARG A 20 -43.08 12.51 21.41
N ARG A 21 -42.70 11.37 22.02
CA ARG A 21 -43.19 10.94 23.33
C ARG A 21 -42.02 10.96 24.32
N ARG A 22 -42.05 11.94 25.22
CA ARG A 22 -41.28 11.96 26.47
C ARG A 22 -41.87 10.91 27.42
N ARG A 23 -41.03 10.08 28.06
CA ARG A 23 -41.35 9.41 29.33
C ARG A 23 -40.19 9.63 30.29
N ARG A 24 -40.53 10.14 31.48
CA ARG A 24 -39.71 10.24 32.69
C ARG A 24 -40.28 9.26 33.74
N HIS A 25 -39.43 8.92 34.71
CA HIS A 25 -39.65 8.20 35.99
C HIS A 25 -39.83 6.67 35.83
N HIS A 26 -39.17 5.79 36.60
CA HIS A 26 -38.91 5.82 38.05
C HIS A 26 -37.56 5.19 38.46
N LEU A 27 -37.02 5.72 39.57
CA LEU A 27 -36.08 5.05 40.50
C LEU A 27 -36.68 3.75 41.04
N ILE A 28 -35.86 2.70 41.16
CA ILE A 28 -35.93 1.70 42.25
C ILE A 28 -34.49 1.34 42.65
N ALA A 29 -34.20 1.55 43.93
CA ALA A 29 -33.02 1.05 44.63
C ALA A 29 -33.26 -0.39 45.11
N SER A 30 -32.24 -1.23 45.09
CA SER A 30 -32.19 -2.44 45.93
C SER A 30 -30.75 -2.77 46.30
N LEU A 31 -30.57 -3.01 47.60
CA LEU A 31 -29.37 -3.33 48.36
C LEU A 31 -28.94 -4.80 48.20
N CYS A 32 -27.61 -5.03 48.22
CA CYS A 32 -26.77 -6.08 48.89
C CYS A 32 -27.21 -7.57 48.97
N PRO A 33 -26.31 -8.57 49.24
CA PRO A 33 -24.95 -8.44 49.82
C PRO A 33 -23.81 -9.31 49.22
N PHE A 34 -22.62 -8.99 49.72
CA PHE A 34 -21.39 -9.76 49.90
C PHE A 34 -21.49 -11.31 49.91
N VAL A 35 -20.54 -11.95 49.21
CA VAL A 35 -19.93 -13.21 49.65
C VAL A 35 -18.42 -13.11 49.45
N SER A 36 -17.69 -13.26 50.57
CA SER A 36 -16.23 -13.33 50.66
C SER A 36 -15.87 -14.80 50.86
N ILE A 37 -14.93 -15.34 50.08
CA ILE A 37 -14.30 -16.64 50.37
C ILE A 37 -12.78 -16.45 50.33
N THR A 38 -12.20 -16.47 51.52
CA THR A 38 -10.80 -16.77 51.82
C THR A 38 -10.64 -18.27 52.04
N VAL A 39 -9.69 -18.92 51.35
CA VAL A 39 -9.03 -20.14 51.84
C VAL A 39 -7.53 -20.07 51.54
N THR A 40 -6.79 -20.53 52.52
CA THR A 40 -5.39 -20.29 52.88
C THR A 40 -4.41 -21.28 52.24
N LEU A 41 -3.13 -20.88 52.27
CA LEU A 41 -1.87 -21.55 51.95
C LEU A 41 -1.77 -23.07 52.20
N ALA A 42 -0.92 -23.71 51.38
CA ALA A 42 0.13 -24.61 51.89
C ALA A 42 1.41 -24.51 51.03
N CYS A 43 2.52 -24.19 51.70
CA CYS A 43 3.89 -24.25 51.22
C CYS A 43 4.39 -25.70 51.09
N THR A 44 5.31 -25.97 50.16
CA THR A 44 6.57 -26.69 50.45
C THR A 44 7.61 -26.39 49.39
N ALA A 45 8.85 -26.22 49.85
CA ALA A 45 10.05 -25.77 49.15
C ALA A 45 11.00 -26.92 48.81
N ALA A 46 11.93 -26.71 47.86
CA ALA A 46 13.35 -27.13 47.84
C ALA A 46 13.96 -26.79 46.45
N PHE A 47 14.97 -25.91 46.32
CA PHE A 47 16.44 -26.18 46.34
C PHE A 47 16.88 -27.26 45.31
N ALA A 48 17.93 -27.15 44.48
CA ALA A 48 19.08 -26.25 44.35
C ALA A 48 19.83 -26.52 43.01
N ALA A 49 20.70 -25.58 42.59
CA ALA A 49 21.98 -25.74 41.86
C ALA A 49 22.02 -26.51 40.52
N GLY A 50 22.85 -26.22 39.52
CA GLY A 50 24.02 -25.35 39.38
C GLY A 50 24.83 -25.83 38.15
N SER A 51 25.20 -24.87 37.30
CA SER A 51 26.43 -24.74 36.51
C SER A 51 27.12 -25.94 35.79
N THR A 52 27.35 -25.67 34.50
CA THR A 52 28.61 -25.81 33.72
C THR A 52 29.16 -27.17 33.21
N ALA A 53 29.36 -27.14 31.89
CA ALA A 53 30.51 -27.62 31.11
C ALA A 53 30.63 -29.11 30.77
N LEU A 54 30.57 -29.40 29.45
CA LEU A 54 31.60 -30.20 28.80
C LEU A 54 31.72 -29.82 27.32
N LEU A 55 32.88 -29.28 26.97
CA LEU A 55 33.37 -28.95 25.63
C LEU A 55 34.56 -29.88 25.40
N CYS A 56 34.49 -30.74 24.38
CA CYS A 56 35.59 -31.52 23.78
C CYS A 56 34.97 -32.42 22.68
N VAL A 57 35.54 -32.71 21.51
CA VAL A 57 36.69 -32.24 20.71
C VAL A 57 36.73 -33.19 19.48
N LEU A 58 37.05 -32.66 18.29
CA LEU A 58 37.61 -33.32 17.07
C LEU A 58 36.74 -34.22 16.16
N PHE A 59 36.72 -33.89 14.85
CA PHE A 59 37.49 -34.51 13.73
C PHE A 59 36.92 -33.94 12.39
N LEU A 60 37.65 -33.08 11.68
CA LEU A 60 38.58 -33.38 10.57
C LEU A 60 37.94 -33.76 9.22
N SER A 61 38.13 -32.85 8.26
CA SER A 61 38.47 -33.05 6.83
C SER A 61 37.57 -33.90 5.92
N GLY A 62 37.06 -33.24 4.88
CA GLY A 62 36.57 -33.87 3.66
C GLY A 62 36.38 -32.83 2.55
N GLU A 63 37.35 -32.74 1.63
CA GLU A 63 37.18 -32.08 0.34
C GLU A 63 36.11 -32.80 -0.48
N LEU A 64 35.13 -32.07 -0.99
CA LEU A 64 34.30 -32.48 -2.11
C LEU A 64 34.00 -31.25 -2.98
N SER A 65 34.67 -31.22 -4.13
CA SER A 65 34.35 -30.39 -5.28
C SER A 65 33.07 -30.93 -5.94
N TYR A 66 32.05 -30.08 -6.16
CA TYR A 66 31.14 -30.14 -7.30
C TYR A 66 30.20 -28.92 -7.32
N GLY A 67 30.15 -28.26 -8.47
CA GLY A 67 28.89 -27.81 -9.08
C GLY A 67 28.35 -26.42 -8.73
N ASN A 68 28.48 -25.51 -9.69
CA ASN A 68 27.60 -24.35 -9.96
C ASN A 68 26.37 -24.19 -9.05
N LEU A 69 26.48 -23.31 -8.06
CA LEU A 69 25.34 -22.73 -7.36
C LEU A 69 25.12 -21.32 -7.89
N ARG A 70 24.08 -21.17 -8.72
CA ARG A 70 23.45 -19.87 -9.01
C ARG A 70 22.87 -19.34 -7.68
N PRO A 71 22.96 -18.04 -7.36
CA PRO A 71 22.30 -17.50 -6.19
C PRO A 71 20.78 -17.54 -6.39
N LEU A 72 20.08 -18.13 -5.43
CA LEU A 72 18.64 -17.97 -5.25
C LEU A 72 18.33 -16.48 -5.06
N LEU A 73 17.56 -15.91 -5.99
CA LEU A 73 17.03 -14.54 -5.90
C LEU A 73 15.92 -14.48 -4.85
N GLU A 74 16.32 -14.41 -3.60
CA GLU A 74 15.52 -13.80 -2.56
C GLU A 74 15.63 -12.28 -2.75
N ILE A 75 14.53 -11.60 -3.11
CA ILE A 75 14.43 -10.15 -2.87
C ILE A 75 14.24 -9.96 -1.36
N GLN A 76 15.28 -10.28 -0.59
CA GLN A 76 15.56 -9.58 0.64
C GLN A 76 16.04 -8.19 0.24
N GLN A 77 15.36 -7.16 0.74
CA GLN A 77 16.01 -5.85 0.80
C GLN A 77 17.33 -6.02 1.57
N PRO A 78 18.42 -5.35 1.14
CA PRO A 78 19.77 -5.70 1.57
C PRO A 78 19.93 -5.67 3.09
N TYR A 79 20.42 -6.80 3.60
CA TYR A 79 20.98 -6.99 4.93
C TYR A 79 22.33 -6.26 5.00
N TYR A 80 22.48 -5.30 5.90
CA TYR A 80 23.79 -4.72 6.25
C TYR A 80 24.26 -5.30 7.59
N PRO A 81 25.55 -5.68 7.71
CA PRO A 81 26.12 -6.04 9.00
C PRO A 81 26.28 -4.79 9.87
N THR A 82 25.87 -4.90 11.14
CA THR A 82 26.13 -3.90 12.17
C THR A 82 27.62 -3.83 12.48
N SER A 83 28.24 -2.68 12.23
CA SER A 83 29.51 -2.33 12.86
C SER A 83 29.26 -1.90 14.31
N ASP A 84 29.95 -2.55 15.23
CA ASP A 84 30.12 -2.15 16.62
C ASP A 84 30.45 -0.65 16.76
N GLY A 85 29.86 -0.01 17.78
CA GLY A 85 30.20 1.37 18.12
C GLY A 85 29.09 2.08 18.88
N THR A 86 28.97 1.76 20.17
CA THR A 86 28.22 2.49 21.20
C THR A 86 28.23 4.02 21.04
N VAL A 87 27.05 4.66 21.16
CA VAL A 87 26.69 5.71 22.13
C VAL A 87 25.17 5.94 22.01
N GLY A 88 24.45 5.67 23.10
CA GLY A 88 22.99 5.69 23.12
C GLY A 88 22.40 7.09 23.27
N GLN A 89 21.22 7.28 22.68
CA GLN A 89 20.19 8.17 23.22
C GLN A 89 18.82 7.51 23.03
N HIS A 90 18.18 7.20 24.17
CA HIS A 90 16.84 6.65 24.27
C HIS A 90 15.79 7.60 23.68
N TRP A 91 15.03 7.10 22.72
CA TRP A 91 13.66 7.57 22.46
C TRP A 91 12.73 6.36 22.46
N ALA A 92 12.06 6.14 23.58
CA ALA A 92 10.91 5.23 23.67
C ALA A 92 9.63 6.04 23.40
N PRO A 93 8.68 5.58 22.57
CA PRO A 93 7.35 6.16 22.55
C PRO A 93 6.54 5.62 23.74
N ARG A 94 5.94 6.53 24.49
CA ARG A 94 4.98 6.22 25.54
C ARG A 94 3.76 5.50 24.96
N SER A 95 3.44 4.36 25.56
CA SER A 95 2.20 3.63 25.40
C SER A 95 0.98 4.44 25.90
N ARG A 96 -0.09 4.37 25.10
CA ARG A 96 -1.52 4.66 25.35
C ARG A 96 -1.90 5.84 26.28
N GLY A 97 -2.56 6.84 25.68
CA GLY A 97 -3.33 7.83 26.42
C GLY A 97 -4.29 8.65 25.56
N ARG A 98 -5.57 8.25 25.58
CA ARG A 98 -6.78 9.10 25.63
C ARG A 98 -6.92 10.22 24.58
N VAL A 99 -7.91 10.00 23.69
CA VAL A 99 -8.56 10.98 22.80
C VAL A 99 -8.74 12.35 23.46
N MET A 100 -8.07 13.38 22.94
CA MET A 100 -8.43 14.78 23.16
C MET A 100 -9.00 15.35 21.87
N ARG A 101 -10.28 15.71 21.92
CA ARG A 101 -10.98 16.56 20.94
C ARG A 101 -10.30 17.92 20.89
N SER A 102 -9.84 18.34 19.72
CA SER A 102 -9.60 19.75 19.40
C SER A 102 -10.71 20.24 18.47
N THR A 103 -11.30 21.38 18.85
CA THR A 103 -12.29 22.15 18.10
C THR A 103 -11.66 22.86 16.89
N PRO A 104 -12.39 23.06 15.78
CA PRO A 104 -11.86 23.73 14.60
C PRO A 104 -11.94 25.25 14.75
N THR A 105 -10.81 25.94 14.63
CA THR A 105 -10.79 27.37 14.30
C THR A 105 -10.72 27.51 12.79
N ARG A 106 -11.80 28.10 12.28
CA ARG A 106 -11.92 28.73 10.97
C ARG A 106 -11.13 30.05 11.03
N ASP A 107 -10.38 30.37 9.99
CA ASP A 107 -10.37 31.70 9.38
C ASP A 107 -9.65 31.67 8.03
N ASP A 108 -10.33 32.28 7.08
CA ASP A 108 -9.86 32.68 5.76
C ASP A 108 -8.84 33.82 5.94
N ASP A 109 -7.77 33.88 5.13
CA ASP A 109 -7.54 35.12 4.39
C ASP A 109 -6.54 35.00 3.22
N VAL A 110 -6.96 35.72 2.18
CA VAL A 110 -6.33 36.00 0.91
C VAL A 110 -5.18 36.98 1.13
N ASN A 111 -3.99 36.69 0.58
CA ASN A 111 -3.09 37.71 0.03
C ASN A 111 -1.88 37.07 -0.68
N GLY A 112 -1.78 37.32 -1.98
CA GLY A 112 -0.50 37.41 -2.69
C GLY A 112 -0.41 38.79 -3.37
N PRO A 113 0.65 39.11 -4.12
CA PRO A 113 2.02 38.59 -4.07
C PRO A 113 3.03 39.72 -3.75
N ARG A 114 4.26 39.36 -3.37
CA ARG A 114 5.42 40.25 -3.57
C ARG A 114 6.53 39.50 -4.28
N ILE A 115 6.77 39.94 -5.51
CA ILE A 115 7.92 39.66 -6.36
C ILE A 115 9.15 40.24 -5.66
N ILE A 116 10.14 39.39 -5.36
CA ILE A 116 11.53 39.81 -5.20
C ILE A 116 12.34 38.84 -6.07
N GLU A 117 12.73 39.35 -7.23
CA GLU A 117 13.81 38.79 -8.03
C GLU A 117 15.10 38.82 -7.21
N ASN A 118 15.81 37.69 -7.13
CA ASN A 118 17.24 37.69 -6.93
C ASN A 118 17.87 36.43 -7.52
N SER A 119 18.60 36.67 -8.61
CA SER A 119 19.89 36.06 -8.96
C SER A 119 20.00 34.53 -8.98
N LEU A 120 19.88 34.01 -10.21
CA LEU A 120 20.48 32.76 -10.67
C LEU A 120 21.97 32.69 -10.32
N SER A 121 22.37 31.62 -9.64
CA SER A 121 23.69 31.03 -9.80
C SER A 121 23.50 29.56 -10.19
N ALA A 122 23.94 29.25 -11.41
CA ALA A 122 23.99 27.92 -11.97
C ALA A 122 24.88 27.04 -11.06
N ALA A 123 24.26 26.07 -10.40
CA ALA A 123 24.98 25.01 -9.72
C ALA A 123 25.29 23.91 -10.75
N THR A 124 26.59 23.71 -10.89
CA THR A 124 27.33 22.75 -11.70
C THR A 124 26.68 21.37 -11.74
N THR A 125 26.18 20.98 -12.91
CA THR A 125 25.87 19.60 -13.26
C THR A 125 27.14 18.77 -13.16
N SER A 126 27.21 17.87 -12.17
CA SER A 126 28.20 16.82 -12.14
C SER A 126 28.02 15.94 -13.39
N SER A 127 29.12 15.73 -14.09
CA SER A 127 29.23 14.94 -15.32
C SER A 127 28.76 13.51 -15.09
N ILE A 128 27.51 13.25 -15.46
CA ILE A 128 27.06 11.91 -15.81
C ILE A 128 27.84 11.52 -17.05
N ASP A 129 28.57 10.41 -16.97
CA ASP A 129 29.38 9.83 -18.03
C ASP A 129 28.56 9.78 -19.34
N GLU A 130 29.10 10.37 -20.42
CA GLU A 130 28.45 10.53 -21.74
C GLU A 130 28.37 9.20 -22.51
N GLY A 131 27.90 8.13 -21.86
CA GLY A 131 27.51 6.88 -22.50
C GLY A 131 26.14 7.02 -23.14
N VAL A 132 26.10 7.57 -24.37
CA VAL A 132 25.02 7.54 -25.38
C VAL A 132 23.68 6.99 -24.89
N VAL A 133 22.93 7.79 -24.14
CA VAL A 133 21.48 7.61 -23.96
C VAL A 133 20.80 8.34 -25.11
N SER A 134 20.08 7.60 -25.96
CA SER A 134 19.22 8.16 -27.02
C SER A 134 18.41 9.35 -26.48
N SER A 135 18.62 10.52 -27.08
CA SER A 135 18.50 11.87 -26.52
C SER A 135 17.08 12.43 -26.34
N THR A 136 16.05 11.58 -26.28
CA THR A 136 14.67 12.05 -26.16
C THR A 136 14.11 11.73 -24.78
N TRP A 137 13.88 12.78 -24.00
CA TRP A 137 13.13 12.71 -22.75
C TRP A 137 11.75 12.06 -22.96
N PRO A 138 11.19 11.37 -21.94
CA PRO A 138 9.85 10.83 -22.03
C PRO A 138 8.81 11.90 -22.40
N THR A 139 7.87 11.53 -23.26
CA THR A 139 6.78 12.41 -23.71
C THR A 139 5.56 12.38 -22.78
N GLY A 140 5.58 11.48 -21.80
CA GLY A 140 4.54 11.31 -20.80
C GLY A 140 4.74 10.06 -19.95
N VAL A 141 3.85 9.88 -18.99
CA VAL A 141 3.89 8.78 -18.03
C VAL A 141 2.75 7.80 -18.27
N VAL A 142 3.00 6.53 -17.97
CA VAL A 142 1.98 5.49 -17.83
C VAL A 142 1.86 5.19 -16.34
N TRP A 143 0.72 5.48 -15.74
CA TRP A 143 0.54 5.12 -14.33
C TRP A 143 0.37 3.63 -14.16
N LEU A 144 1.27 2.99 -13.41
CA LEU A 144 1.04 1.70 -12.81
C LEU A 144 0.28 1.91 -11.50
N MET A 145 -1.04 1.93 -11.60
CA MET A 145 -1.95 2.11 -10.47
C MET A 145 -2.22 0.77 -9.81
N SER A 146 -1.94 0.65 -8.52
CA SER A 146 -2.39 -0.50 -7.74
C SER A 146 -2.75 -0.11 -6.31
N PHE A 147 -3.64 -0.86 -5.68
CA PHE A 147 -3.73 -0.79 -4.22
C PHE A 147 -2.38 -1.24 -3.62
N PRO A 148 -1.91 -0.67 -2.49
CA PRO A 148 -0.62 -1.03 -1.90
C PRO A 148 -0.41 -2.55 -1.76
N ASN A 149 0.84 -2.99 -1.94
CA ASN A 149 1.23 -4.41 -1.85
C ASN A 149 0.58 -5.36 -2.89
N SER A 150 0.14 -4.83 -4.04
CA SER A 150 -0.46 -5.63 -5.13
C SER A 150 0.53 -6.15 -6.18
N GLY A 151 1.85 -5.99 -5.98
CA GLY A 151 2.87 -6.53 -6.89
C GLY A 151 3.49 -5.54 -7.87
N THR A 152 3.38 -4.23 -7.62
CA THR A 152 3.98 -3.20 -8.49
C THR A 152 5.50 -3.34 -8.62
N SER A 153 6.20 -3.66 -7.52
CA SER A 153 7.66 -3.84 -7.56
C SER A 153 8.07 -4.95 -8.52
N TYR A 154 7.32 -6.05 -8.53
CA TYR A 154 7.53 -7.14 -9.47
C TYR A 154 7.29 -6.71 -10.92
N THR A 155 6.17 -6.03 -11.16
CA THR A 155 5.79 -5.54 -12.51
C THR A 155 6.84 -4.60 -13.09
N LEU A 156 7.32 -3.65 -12.28
CA LEU A 156 8.37 -2.69 -12.67
C LEU A 156 9.67 -3.42 -12.96
N HIS A 157 10.09 -4.32 -12.06
CA HIS A 157 11.30 -5.13 -12.25
C HIS A 157 11.24 -5.96 -13.53
N ALA A 158 10.13 -6.68 -13.76
CA ALA A 158 9.94 -7.47 -14.98
C ALA A 158 10.09 -6.61 -16.24
N ILE A 159 9.49 -5.42 -16.29
CA ILE A 159 9.66 -4.52 -17.43
C ILE A 159 11.11 -4.08 -17.59
N ARG A 160 11.80 -3.67 -16.53
CA ARG A 160 13.22 -3.27 -16.61
C ARG A 160 14.09 -4.39 -17.15
N GLU A 161 13.89 -5.62 -16.71
CA GLU A 161 14.64 -6.78 -17.21
C GLU A 161 14.38 -7.05 -18.69
N LEU A 162 13.11 -7.00 -19.11
CA LEU A 162 12.71 -7.39 -20.45
C LEU A 162 13.05 -6.36 -21.53
N THR A 163 13.17 -5.08 -21.17
CA THR A 163 13.32 -3.98 -22.15
C THR A 163 14.60 -3.19 -21.97
N ASN A 164 15.35 -3.41 -20.87
CA ASN A 164 16.48 -2.59 -20.44
C ASN A 164 16.15 -1.08 -20.41
N THR A 165 14.91 -0.74 -20.08
CA THR A 165 14.46 0.64 -19.86
C THR A 165 14.27 0.92 -18.39
N THR A 166 14.47 2.17 -17.96
CA THR A 166 14.15 2.58 -16.59
C THR A 166 12.65 2.71 -16.36
N THR A 167 12.24 2.75 -15.09
CA THR A 167 10.87 3.05 -14.65
C THR A 167 10.88 4.25 -13.72
N ALA A 168 9.70 4.71 -13.32
CA ALA A 168 9.56 5.86 -12.43
C ALA A 168 8.62 5.55 -11.25
N THR A 169 8.64 6.44 -10.27
CA THR A 169 7.81 6.39 -9.07
C THR A 169 7.35 7.79 -8.67
N ASN A 170 6.15 7.88 -8.09
CA ASN A 170 5.71 9.09 -7.39
C ASN A 170 6.38 9.26 -6.02
N TYR A 171 7.17 8.27 -5.57
CA TYR A 171 7.74 8.18 -4.23
C TYR A 171 9.26 8.17 -4.31
N GLY A 172 9.87 9.35 -4.50
CA GLY A 172 11.32 9.50 -4.66
C GLY A 172 12.17 9.21 -3.41
N LEU A 173 11.56 8.68 -2.36
CA LEU A 173 12.20 8.22 -1.12
C LEU A 173 11.90 6.73 -0.83
N GLU A 174 11.55 5.98 -1.86
CA GLU A 174 11.31 4.54 -1.79
C GLU A 174 12.36 3.78 -2.61
N GLY A 175 12.51 2.49 -2.31
CA GLY A 175 13.41 1.61 -3.07
C GLY A 175 14.88 1.92 -2.82
N GLU A 176 15.68 1.80 -3.87
CA GLU A 176 17.15 1.95 -3.84
C GLU A 176 17.60 3.41 -3.81
N ILE A 177 16.75 4.34 -4.27
CA ILE A 177 17.03 5.78 -4.33
C ILE A 177 16.65 6.54 -3.06
N ARG A 178 16.25 5.84 -1.98
CA ARG A 178 15.70 6.47 -0.77
C ARG A 178 16.68 7.39 -0.05
N ASP A 179 17.97 7.16 -0.29
CA ASP A 179 19.10 7.84 0.34
C ASP A 179 19.80 8.79 -0.65
N GLU A 180 19.13 9.16 -1.75
CA GLU A 180 19.62 10.08 -2.78
C GLU A 180 18.61 11.19 -3.12
N GLU A 181 19.08 12.27 -3.75
CA GLU A 181 18.19 13.30 -4.29
C GLU A 181 17.38 12.73 -5.46
N SER A 182 16.07 12.99 -5.47
CA SER A 182 15.20 12.40 -6.48
C SER A 182 15.46 12.99 -7.87
N VAL A 183 15.78 12.14 -8.83
CA VAL A 183 16.01 12.55 -10.22
C VAL A 183 14.69 12.62 -10.99
N PRO A 184 14.29 13.80 -11.51
CA PRO A 184 13.01 13.95 -12.21
C PRO A 184 13.00 13.25 -13.56
N VAL A 185 11.83 12.74 -13.95
CA VAL A 185 11.60 12.13 -15.27
C VAL A 185 11.70 13.14 -16.40
N PHE A 186 11.23 14.37 -16.16
CA PHE A 186 11.20 15.44 -17.14
C PHE A 186 12.31 16.46 -16.86
N PRO A 187 12.89 17.08 -17.88
CA PRO A 187 13.97 18.06 -17.70
C PRO A 187 13.45 19.40 -17.15
N GLY A 188 14.36 20.14 -16.53
CA GLY A 188 14.14 21.50 -16.05
C GLY A 188 13.16 21.62 -14.88
N ASP A 189 12.79 22.85 -14.55
CA ASP A 189 12.00 23.17 -13.36
C ASP A 189 10.62 22.50 -13.35
N SER A 190 10.05 22.27 -14.54
CA SER A 190 8.76 21.59 -14.68
C SER A 190 8.79 20.14 -14.17
N GLY A 191 9.94 19.46 -14.26
CA GLY A 191 10.12 18.10 -13.80
C GLY A 191 10.34 17.97 -12.30
N LEU A 192 10.70 19.05 -11.60
CA LEU A 192 10.93 19.04 -10.14
C LEU A 192 9.72 18.55 -9.35
N ASN A 193 8.52 18.70 -9.93
CA ASN A 193 7.26 18.23 -9.35
C ASN A 193 6.97 16.74 -9.54
N GLY A 194 7.89 16.00 -10.16
CA GLY A 194 7.81 14.57 -10.39
C GLY A 194 7.11 14.18 -11.70
N PRO A 195 6.97 12.86 -11.95
CA PRO A 195 7.51 11.76 -11.15
C PRO A 195 9.05 11.63 -11.25
N TYR A 196 9.62 10.67 -10.50
CA TYR A 196 11.06 10.50 -10.34
C TYR A 196 11.54 9.14 -10.85
N LEU A 197 12.74 9.09 -11.43
CA LEU A 197 13.34 7.88 -11.98
C LEU A 197 13.73 6.89 -10.87
N GLU A 198 13.45 5.61 -11.08
CA GLU A 198 13.95 4.52 -10.25
C GLU A 198 15.31 4.05 -10.81
N LEU A 199 16.36 4.76 -10.42
CA LEU A 199 17.73 4.44 -10.82
C LEU A 199 18.23 3.21 -10.06
N LEU A 200 18.85 2.28 -10.80
CA LEU A 200 19.45 1.07 -10.25
C LEU A 200 20.98 1.22 -10.26
N PRO A 201 21.66 1.19 -9.11
CA PRO A 201 23.11 1.31 -9.05
C PRO A 201 23.80 0.25 -9.92
N GLY A 202 24.77 0.67 -10.73
CA GLY A 202 25.55 -0.23 -11.58
C GLY A 202 24.82 -0.73 -12.84
N ARG A 203 23.59 -0.28 -13.12
CA ARG A 203 22.87 -0.64 -14.35
C ARG A 203 22.63 0.58 -15.23
N THR A 204 23.09 0.49 -16.48
CA THR A 204 22.74 1.47 -17.51
C THR A 204 21.43 1.06 -18.18
N THR A 205 20.43 1.94 -18.12
CA THR A 205 19.11 1.72 -18.72
C THR A 205 18.75 2.89 -19.63
N THR A 206 17.87 2.65 -20.61
CA THR A 206 17.40 3.68 -21.53
C THR A 206 16.11 4.34 -21.03
N LEU A 207 15.87 5.58 -21.44
CA LEU A 207 14.60 6.28 -21.18
C LEU A 207 13.57 5.90 -22.25
N PRO A 208 12.41 5.33 -21.88
CA PRO A 208 11.36 5.05 -22.84
C PRO A 208 10.55 6.32 -23.18
N LYS A 209 9.92 6.34 -24.36
CA LYS A 209 9.02 7.43 -24.79
C LYS A 209 7.84 7.63 -23.83
N LEU A 210 7.31 6.54 -23.28
CA LEU A 210 6.28 6.51 -22.25
C LEU A 210 6.84 5.73 -21.06
N ILE A 211 7.00 6.38 -19.90
CA ILE A 211 7.64 5.76 -18.75
C ILE A 211 6.60 5.18 -17.78
N LEU A 212 6.73 3.88 -17.48
CA LEU A 212 5.90 3.22 -16.49
C LEU A 212 6.22 3.79 -15.09
N THR A 213 5.22 4.36 -14.44
CA THR A 213 5.35 5.14 -13.20
C THR A 213 4.48 4.54 -12.11
N LYS A 214 5.11 4.07 -11.03
CA LYS A 214 4.43 3.55 -9.85
C LYS A 214 3.63 4.62 -9.13
N THR A 215 2.35 4.34 -8.87
CA THR A 215 1.52 5.13 -7.95
C THR A 215 0.50 4.24 -7.24
N HIS A 216 0.28 4.49 -5.96
CA HIS A 216 -0.86 3.92 -5.22
C HIS A 216 -1.89 4.99 -4.87
N CYS A 217 -1.76 6.23 -5.37
CA CYS A 217 -2.76 7.30 -5.18
C CYS A 217 -3.17 7.54 -3.71
N GLY A 218 -2.29 7.24 -2.75
CA GLY A 218 -2.60 7.26 -1.32
C GLY A 218 -2.93 5.86 -0.76
N GLY A 219 -3.79 5.79 0.25
CA GLY A 219 -4.27 4.52 0.82
C GLY A 219 -3.28 3.70 1.67
N TYR A 220 -2.04 4.14 1.83
CA TYR A 220 -0.98 3.39 2.52
C TYR A 220 -1.15 3.21 4.02
N ASN A 221 -1.84 4.14 4.67
CA ASN A 221 -1.87 4.17 6.12
C ASN A 221 -2.98 3.22 6.62
N THR A 222 -2.58 2.20 7.37
CA THR A 222 -3.43 1.13 7.93
C THR A 222 -4.25 1.62 9.13
N ILE A 223 -3.75 2.64 9.83
CA ILE A 223 -4.35 3.23 11.03
C ILE A 223 -4.86 4.62 10.67
N LEU A 224 -6.00 4.65 9.97
CA LEU A 224 -6.67 5.88 9.60
C LEU A 224 -8.11 5.86 10.09
N ASP A 225 -8.55 6.99 10.63
CA ASP A 225 -9.94 7.34 10.84
C ASP A 225 -10.72 7.21 9.50
N PRO A 226 -11.95 6.66 9.49
CA PRO A 226 -12.81 6.59 8.30
C PRO A 226 -12.87 7.86 7.47
N THR A 227 -12.92 9.03 8.10
CA THR A 227 -12.93 10.34 7.44
C THR A 227 -11.69 10.61 6.59
N LYS A 228 -10.59 9.88 6.82
CA LYS A 228 -9.33 10.02 6.08
C LYS A 228 -9.23 9.12 4.87
N TYR A 229 -9.99 8.03 4.80
CA TYR A 229 -9.97 7.13 3.64
C TYR A 229 -11.25 7.14 2.83
N ILE A 230 -12.41 7.53 3.40
CA ILE A 230 -13.63 7.81 2.63
C ILE A 230 -13.44 9.13 1.88
N ILE A 231 -13.13 9.04 0.60
CA ILE A 231 -12.81 10.19 -0.24
C ILE A 231 -13.65 10.24 -1.52
N SER A 232 -13.59 11.36 -2.22
CA SER A 232 -14.16 11.49 -3.56
C SER A 232 -13.13 11.10 -4.63
N SER A 233 -13.60 10.73 -5.83
CA SER A 233 -12.71 10.47 -6.98
C SER A 233 -11.82 11.67 -7.33
N ARG A 234 -12.30 12.91 -7.11
CA ARG A 234 -11.49 14.12 -7.28
C ARG A 234 -10.34 14.20 -6.28
N THR A 235 -10.59 13.85 -5.02
CA THR A 235 -9.55 13.77 -3.99
C THR A 235 -8.55 12.66 -4.32
N PHE A 236 -9.04 11.51 -4.78
CA PHE A 236 -8.21 10.39 -5.21
C PHE A 236 -7.28 10.77 -6.36
N LEU A 237 -7.81 11.40 -7.42
CA LEU A 237 -6.99 11.92 -8.53
C LEU A 237 -5.93 12.90 -8.04
N ARG A 238 -6.31 13.83 -7.16
CA ARG A 238 -5.34 14.78 -6.57
C ARG A 238 -4.20 14.04 -5.87
N TRP A 239 -4.50 12.96 -5.14
CA TRP A 239 -3.49 12.14 -4.49
C TRP A 239 -2.66 11.31 -5.47
N CYS A 240 -3.23 10.84 -6.58
CA CYS A 240 -2.46 10.21 -7.66
C CYS A 240 -1.42 11.16 -8.27
N LEU A 241 -1.73 12.45 -8.34
CA LEU A 241 -0.84 13.50 -8.86
C LEU A 241 0.13 14.04 -7.81
N THR A 242 -0.03 13.64 -6.54
CA THR A 242 0.86 14.04 -5.45
C THR A 242 1.98 13.01 -5.31
N GLY A 243 3.20 13.50 -5.28
CA GLY A 243 4.40 12.70 -5.01
C GLY A 243 5.16 13.23 -3.80
N LYS A 244 6.30 12.59 -3.54
CA LYS A 244 7.32 13.06 -2.62
C LYS A 244 8.68 12.96 -3.30
N ARG A 245 9.51 13.99 -3.15
CA ARG A 245 10.94 13.93 -3.49
C ARG A 245 11.82 13.98 -2.26
N GLY A 246 12.99 13.38 -2.37
CA GLY A 246 14.14 13.65 -1.55
C GLY A 246 14.90 14.86 -2.07
N VAL A 247 15.20 15.81 -1.18
CA VAL A 247 16.08 16.96 -1.44
C VAL A 247 17.08 17.02 -0.31
N TYR A 248 18.35 17.31 -0.61
CA TYR A 248 19.33 17.53 0.43
C TYR A 248 18.96 18.75 1.28
N SER A 249 18.93 18.58 2.60
CA SER A 249 18.70 19.68 3.53
C SER A 249 19.82 20.70 3.38
N SER A 250 19.47 21.91 2.97
CA SER A 250 20.39 23.05 3.01
C SER A 250 20.59 23.58 4.43
N SER A 251 19.94 22.97 5.44
CA SER A 251 20.12 23.38 6.84
C SER A 251 21.55 23.03 7.27
N ARG A 252 22.43 24.01 7.11
CA ARG A 252 23.77 24.06 7.70
C ARG A 252 23.64 24.17 9.22
N SER A 253 23.10 23.15 9.88
CA SER A 253 23.47 22.96 11.28
C SER A 253 24.96 22.65 11.24
N SER A 254 25.75 23.70 11.47
CA SER A 254 27.20 23.82 11.36
C SER A 254 27.95 22.98 12.40
N SER A 255 27.40 21.82 12.75
CA SER A 255 28.07 20.77 13.47
C SER A 255 29.05 20.12 12.50
N PHE A 256 30.31 20.48 12.64
CA PHE A 256 31.44 19.92 11.89
C PHE A 256 31.32 18.38 11.88
N GLY A 257 31.01 17.78 10.72
CA GLY A 257 30.86 16.33 10.55
C GLY A 257 29.43 15.79 10.41
N ALA A 258 28.38 16.62 10.37
CA ALA A 258 27.03 16.14 10.06
C ALA A 258 26.93 15.68 8.60
N THR A 259 26.52 14.42 8.39
CA THR A 259 26.18 13.90 7.07
C THR A 259 24.96 14.65 6.51
N PRO A 260 24.95 14.99 5.20
CA PRO A 260 23.77 15.60 4.58
C PRO A 260 22.54 14.73 4.82
N SER A 261 21.51 15.29 5.44
CA SER A 261 20.23 14.60 5.58
C SER A 261 19.35 14.88 4.37
N ILE A 262 18.62 13.87 3.92
CA ILE A 262 17.63 14.02 2.86
C ILE A 262 16.28 14.30 3.50
N GLU A 263 15.67 15.40 3.04
CA GLU A 263 14.34 15.83 3.47
C GLU A 263 13.29 15.44 2.44
N SER A 264 12.11 15.05 2.95
CA SER A 264 10.96 14.76 2.11
C SER A 264 10.18 16.03 1.80
N GLN A 265 10.08 16.36 0.51
CA GLN A 265 9.26 17.47 0.03
C GLN A 265 8.05 16.95 -0.74
N PRO A 266 6.80 17.35 -0.38
CA PRO A 266 5.62 17.01 -1.16
C PRO A 266 5.62 17.80 -2.48
N VAL A 267 5.20 17.14 -3.56
CA VAL A 267 5.15 17.73 -4.90
C VAL A 267 3.85 17.38 -5.61
N HIS A 268 3.55 18.11 -6.69
CA HIS A 268 2.34 17.88 -7.47
C HIS A 268 2.57 18.20 -8.95
N TYR A 269 2.36 17.22 -9.84
CA TYR A 269 2.50 17.41 -11.28
C TYR A 269 1.14 17.47 -12.00
N HIS A 270 1.14 18.05 -13.20
CA HIS A 270 -0.07 18.27 -13.97
C HIS A 270 -0.61 16.96 -14.56
N LYS A 271 -1.94 16.76 -14.56
CA LYS A 271 -2.55 15.51 -15.05
C LYS A 271 -2.28 15.21 -16.52
N ASP A 272 -2.04 16.23 -17.34
CA ASP A 272 -1.83 16.07 -18.79
C ASP A 272 -0.55 15.30 -19.12
N VAL A 273 0.37 15.12 -18.17
CA VAL A 273 1.56 14.28 -18.38
C VAL A 273 1.19 12.80 -18.41
N VAL A 274 0.04 12.40 -17.84
CA VAL A 274 -0.47 11.03 -17.82
C VAL A 274 -1.07 10.69 -19.17
N LYS A 275 -0.50 9.70 -19.87
CA LYS A 275 -0.92 9.33 -21.23
C LYS A 275 -1.66 8.00 -21.28
N ARG A 276 -1.41 7.11 -20.31
CA ARG A 276 -2.02 5.76 -20.22
C ARG A 276 -2.09 5.32 -18.75
N VAL A 277 -2.92 4.33 -18.47
CA VAL A 277 -3.01 3.69 -17.14
C VAL A 277 -2.90 2.18 -17.26
N VAL A 278 -2.03 1.57 -16.46
CA VAL A 278 -2.05 0.14 -16.15
C VAL A 278 -2.65 -0.02 -14.75
N HIS A 279 -3.82 -0.64 -14.67
CA HIS A 279 -4.51 -0.91 -13.42
C HIS A 279 -4.19 -2.34 -12.98
N LEU A 280 -3.27 -2.46 -12.03
CA LEU A 280 -2.86 -3.74 -11.45
C LEU A 280 -3.82 -4.15 -10.33
N ILE A 281 -4.42 -5.31 -10.50
CA ILE A 281 -5.34 -5.95 -9.55
C ILE A 281 -4.68 -7.22 -9.01
N ARG A 282 -4.69 -7.38 -7.69
CA ARG A 282 -4.25 -8.60 -7.00
C ARG A 282 -5.43 -9.21 -6.28
N ASN A 283 -5.47 -10.53 -6.10
CA ASN A 283 -6.48 -11.22 -5.30
C ASN A 283 -6.73 -10.46 -3.97
N PRO A 284 -7.98 -10.02 -3.70
CA PRO A 284 -8.29 -9.21 -2.52
C PRO A 284 -7.96 -9.91 -1.21
N LEU A 285 -8.16 -11.23 -1.11
CA LEU A 285 -7.86 -12.01 0.10
C LEU A 285 -6.36 -12.00 0.41
N ASP A 286 -5.54 -12.25 -0.62
CA ASP A 286 -4.09 -12.30 -0.49
C ASP A 286 -3.48 -10.91 -0.28
N ASN A 287 -4.06 -9.89 -0.90
CA ASN A 287 -3.57 -8.53 -0.80
C ASN A 287 -3.76 -7.97 0.62
N VAL A 288 -4.90 -8.20 1.27
CA VAL A 288 -5.11 -7.80 2.68
C VAL A 288 -4.12 -8.50 3.63
N VAL A 289 -3.83 -9.79 3.40
CA VAL A 289 -2.81 -10.50 4.19
C VAL A 289 -1.40 -9.96 3.90
N ALA A 290 -1.10 -9.64 2.65
CA ALA A 290 0.17 -9.02 2.27
C ALA A 290 0.38 -7.66 2.97
N ARG A 291 -0.69 -6.88 3.22
CA ARG A 291 -0.61 -5.64 4.00
C ARG A 291 -0.24 -5.89 5.46
N PHE A 292 -0.83 -6.89 6.09
CA PHE A 292 -0.42 -7.32 7.44
C PHE A 292 1.07 -7.67 7.49
N HIS A 293 1.56 -8.47 6.54
CA HIS A 293 2.98 -8.82 6.48
C HIS A 293 3.87 -7.60 6.22
N ASN A 294 3.43 -6.67 5.38
CA ASN A 294 4.17 -5.44 5.11
C ASN A 294 4.29 -4.56 6.36
N GLU A 295 3.20 -4.40 7.11
CA GLU A 295 3.22 -3.67 8.38
C GLU A 295 4.12 -4.37 9.39
N ARG A 296 4.02 -5.69 9.53
CA ARG A 296 4.94 -6.46 10.37
C ARG A 296 6.41 -6.26 9.97
N ASN A 297 6.73 -6.27 8.67
CA ASN A 297 8.10 -6.04 8.20
C ASN A 297 8.62 -4.64 8.56
N LYS A 298 7.75 -3.64 8.64
CA LYS A 298 8.10 -2.32 9.17
C LYS A 298 8.53 -2.43 10.64
N PHE A 299 7.76 -3.13 11.47
CA PHE A 299 8.10 -3.34 12.89
C PHE A 299 9.34 -4.23 13.10
N VAL A 300 9.61 -5.17 12.20
CA VAL A 300 10.90 -5.91 12.17
C VAL A 300 12.07 -4.95 11.95
N ARG A 301 11.98 -4.05 10.96
CA ARG A 301 13.04 -3.06 10.70
C ARG A 301 13.24 -2.08 11.84
N MET A 302 12.17 -1.75 12.58
CA MET A 302 12.23 -0.89 13.76
C MET A 302 12.67 -1.64 15.03
N GLN A 303 12.89 -2.97 14.95
CA GLN A 303 13.24 -3.82 16.09
C GLN A 303 12.23 -3.72 17.26
N ASP A 304 10.94 -3.55 16.95
CA ASP A 304 9.89 -3.45 17.95
C ASP A 304 9.42 -4.84 18.41
N GLU A 305 10.16 -5.41 19.36
CA GLU A 305 9.91 -6.77 19.85
C GLU A 305 8.54 -6.93 20.53
N GLU A 306 8.03 -5.89 21.19
CA GLU A 306 6.72 -5.91 21.86
C GLU A 306 5.61 -6.08 20.83
N TRP A 307 5.62 -5.24 19.78
CA TRP A 307 4.67 -5.35 18.68
C TRP A 307 4.80 -6.71 17.99
N LEU A 308 6.02 -7.16 17.68
CA LEU A 308 6.23 -8.43 16.97
C LEU A 308 5.76 -9.66 17.76
N LYS A 309 5.82 -9.61 19.09
CA LYS A 309 5.26 -10.62 19.99
C LYS A 309 3.73 -10.55 20.03
N GLU A 310 3.17 -9.35 19.97
CA GLU A 310 1.74 -9.10 19.97
C GLU A 310 1.05 -9.55 18.67
N TYR A 311 1.69 -9.33 17.53
CA TYR A 311 1.21 -9.69 16.18
C TYR A 311 2.18 -10.69 15.50
N PRO A 312 2.21 -11.95 15.97
CA PRO A 312 3.08 -12.96 15.38
C PRO A 312 2.73 -13.23 13.92
N ASN A 313 3.71 -13.73 13.14
CA ASN A 313 3.57 -13.98 11.70
C ASN A 313 2.70 -15.21 11.37
N ASN A 314 1.45 -15.23 11.82
CA ASN A 314 0.53 -16.36 11.67
C ASN A 314 -0.94 -15.89 11.71
N LYS A 315 -1.87 -16.83 11.56
CA LYS A 315 -3.33 -16.57 11.56
C LYS A 315 -3.81 -15.84 12.82
N ARG A 316 -3.21 -16.11 13.99
CA ARG A 316 -3.59 -15.45 15.25
C ARG A 316 -3.18 -13.97 15.24
N GLY A 317 -1.95 -13.65 14.82
CA GLY A 317 -1.47 -12.28 14.73
C GLY A 317 -2.27 -11.48 13.71
N PHE A 318 -2.53 -12.06 12.54
CA PHE A 318 -3.39 -11.44 11.52
C PHE A 318 -4.80 -11.15 12.02
N ARG A 319 -5.47 -12.11 12.66
CA ARG A 319 -6.82 -11.89 13.23
C ARG A 319 -6.84 -10.81 14.30
N LYS A 320 -5.77 -10.68 15.09
CA LYS A 320 -5.66 -9.62 16.08
C LYS A 320 -5.50 -8.25 15.40
N TRP A 321 -4.61 -8.16 14.41
CA TRP A 321 -4.42 -6.97 13.60
C TRP A 321 -5.73 -6.52 12.91
N CYS A 322 -6.48 -7.47 12.31
CA CYS A 322 -7.80 -7.18 11.75
C CYS A 322 -8.75 -6.57 12.77
N ARG A 323 -8.85 -7.16 13.96
CA ARG A 323 -9.76 -6.66 15.00
C ARG A 323 -9.44 -5.24 15.41
N GLU A 324 -8.17 -4.88 15.52
CA GLU A 324 -7.81 -3.54 15.95
C GLU A 324 -8.11 -2.49 14.88
N ILE A 325 -7.83 -2.82 13.62
CA ILE A 325 -8.25 -1.97 12.49
C ILE A 325 -9.78 -1.87 12.44
N ASP A 326 -10.49 -2.96 12.74
CA ASP A 326 -11.94 -3.02 12.72
C ASP A 326 -12.60 -2.37 13.95
N ASP A 327 -11.94 -2.36 15.12
CA ASP A 327 -12.44 -1.82 16.39
C ASP A 327 -12.33 -0.29 16.41
N ASP A 328 -11.26 0.26 15.83
CA ASP A 328 -11.20 1.69 15.47
C ASP A 328 -12.23 2.04 14.37
N SER A 329 -12.82 1.04 13.70
CA SER A 329 -13.80 1.19 12.61
C SER A 329 -15.27 0.96 13.00
N ASN A 330 -15.66 0.90 14.28
CA ASN A 330 -17.08 1.17 14.60
C ASN A 330 -17.49 2.55 14.05
N ALA A 331 -16.54 3.48 13.99
CA ALA A 331 -16.70 4.76 13.30
C ALA A 331 -17.02 4.63 11.79
N LEU A 332 -16.61 3.54 11.12
CA LEU A 332 -16.97 3.28 9.73
C LEU A 332 -18.44 2.86 9.64
N ALA A 333 -18.87 1.89 10.44
CA ALA A 333 -20.27 1.45 10.46
C ALA A 333 -21.23 2.55 10.98
N GLU A 334 -20.76 3.43 11.84
CA GLU A 334 -21.50 4.59 12.35
C GLU A 334 -21.40 5.83 11.43
N SER A 335 -20.61 5.74 10.36
CA SER A 335 -20.39 6.86 9.46
C SER A 335 -21.68 7.21 8.70
N PRO A 336 -22.02 8.51 8.55
CA PRO A 336 -23.20 8.93 7.79
C PRO A 336 -23.08 8.65 6.29
N TRP A 337 -21.91 8.22 5.81
CA TRP A 337 -21.65 7.90 4.40
C TRP A 337 -21.85 6.41 4.08
N ILE A 338 -22.14 5.58 5.09
CA ILE A 338 -22.33 4.14 4.95
C ILE A 338 -23.81 3.84 5.19
N ASP A 339 -24.47 3.22 4.21
CA ASP A 339 -25.85 2.78 4.35
C ASP A 339 -25.98 1.47 5.15
N GLN A 340 -27.20 1.15 5.56
CA GLN A 340 -27.45 -0.01 6.40
C GLN A 340 -27.18 -1.33 5.69
N ASP A 341 -27.33 -1.40 4.36
CA ASP A 341 -27.11 -2.62 3.60
C ASP A 341 -25.61 -2.96 3.58
N LEU A 342 -24.76 -1.94 3.42
CA LEU A 342 -23.31 -2.08 3.55
C LEU A 342 -22.89 -2.44 4.98
N VAL A 343 -23.52 -1.85 6.01
CA VAL A 343 -23.26 -2.27 7.40
C VAL A 343 -23.61 -3.74 7.61
N ASN A 344 -24.73 -4.21 7.03
CA ASN A 344 -25.11 -5.62 7.13
C ASN A 344 -24.10 -6.52 6.39
N ALA A 345 -23.56 -6.08 5.27
CA ALA A 345 -22.53 -6.81 4.51
C ALA A 345 -21.18 -6.91 5.24
N PHE A 346 -20.94 -6.11 6.29
CA PHE A 346 -19.77 -6.27 7.15
C PHE A 346 -19.85 -7.47 8.10
N ASP A 347 -21.03 -8.07 8.28
CA ASP A 347 -21.18 -9.20 9.19
C ASP A 347 -20.34 -10.41 8.76
N GLY A 348 -19.64 -11.01 9.72
CA GLY A 348 -18.74 -12.13 9.48
C GLY A 348 -17.46 -11.83 8.69
N VAL A 349 -17.24 -10.59 8.25
CA VAL A 349 -16.03 -10.19 7.49
C VAL A 349 -14.89 -9.80 8.44
N PRO A 350 -13.78 -10.57 8.52
CA PRO A 350 -12.59 -10.10 9.22
C PRO A 350 -11.89 -9.00 8.40
N CYS A 351 -11.22 -8.05 9.05
CA CYS A 351 -10.51 -6.97 8.35
C CYS A 351 -11.45 -6.15 7.44
N ARG A 352 -12.71 -5.97 7.83
CA ARG A 352 -13.73 -5.30 7.01
C ARG A 352 -13.29 -3.91 6.55
N ALA A 353 -12.55 -3.16 7.40
CA ALA A 353 -12.08 -1.83 7.02
C ALA A 353 -11.03 -1.88 5.89
N GLU A 354 -10.19 -2.91 5.86
CA GLU A 354 -9.20 -3.12 4.80
C GLU A 354 -9.86 -3.52 3.48
N PHE A 355 -10.83 -4.43 3.52
CA PHE A 355 -11.61 -4.78 2.33
C PHE A 355 -12.38 -3.58 1.78
N PHE A 356 -13.01 -2.78 2.67
CA PHE A 356 -13.66 -1.54 2.27
C PHE A 356 -12.69 -0.58 1.55
N ARG A 357 -11.49 -0.36 2.12
CA ARG A 357 -10.45 0.49 1.50
C ARG A 357 -10.00 -0.06 0.14
N TYR A 358 -9.81 -1.37 0.04
CA TYR A 358 -9.45 -2.04 -1.21
C TYR A 358 -10.51 -1.77 -2.29
N ILE A 359 -11.78 -2.06 -2.00
CA ILE A 359 -12.89 -1.88 -2.95
C ILE A 359 -13.02 -0.42 -3.36
N GLN A 360 -13.02 0.50 -2.39
CA GLN A 360 -13.13 1.94 -2.64
C GLN A 360 -11.99 2.44 -3.52
N TRP A 361 -10.76 2.00 -3.26
CA TRP A 361 -9.61 2.37 -4.07
C TRP A 361 -9.77 1.92 -5.53
N HIS A 362 -10.20 0.67 -5.76
CA HIS A 362 -10.43 0.17 -7.12
C HIS A 362 -11.60 0.89 -7.82
N ASN A 363 -12.70 1.19 -7.11
CA ASN A 363 -13.80 2.01 -7.62
C ASN A 363 -13.30 3.39 -8.09
N HIS A 364 -12.48 4.07 -7.28
CA HIS A 364 -11.91 5.36 -7.67
C HIS A 364 -10.90 5.25 -8.81
N ALA A 365 -10.05 4.23 -8.82
CA ALA A 365 -9.09 4.01 -9.91
C ALA A 365 -9.80 3.88 -11.26
N PHE A 366 -10.87 3.09 -11.34
CA PHE A 366 -11.68 2.99 -12.56
C PHE A 366 -12.35 4.33 -12.91
N THR A 367 -12.97 4.99 -11.93
CA THR A 367 -13.65 6.28 -12.14
C THR A 367 -12.70 7.33 -12.69
N VAL A 368 -11.54 7.52 -12.05
CA VAL A 368 -10.55 8.52 -12.45
C VAL A 368 -9.98 8.23 -13.83
N THR A 369 -9.67 6.97 -14.10
CA THR A 369 -9.11 6.57 -15.40
C THR A 369 -10.10 6.83 -16.53
N GLN A 370 -11.36 6.42 -16.35
CA GLN A 370 -12.38 6.48 -17.40
C GLN A 370 -13.00 7.87 -17.56
N LEU A 371 -13.30 8.57 -16.46
CA LEU A 371 -14.09 9.80 -16.48
C LEU A 371 -13.24 11.07 -16.37
N ASP A 372 -12.18 11.07 -15.54
CA ASP A 372 -11.42 12.29 -15.24
C ASP A 372 -10.18 12.47 -16.14
N LEU A 373 -9.53 11.36 -16.52
CA LEU A 373 -8.38 11.36 -17.42
C LEU A 373 -8.78 11.11 -18.87
N GLY A 374 -9.68 10.16 -19.12
CA GLY A 374 -10.09 9.78 -20.47
C GLY A 374 -8.94 9.21 -21.32
N VAL A 375 -7.98 8.55 -20.67
CA VAL A 375 -6.79 7.97 -21.32
C VAL A 375 -6.95 6.46 -21.53
N PRO A 376 -6.26 5.86 -22.52
CA PRO A 376 -6.23 4.41 -22.68
C PRO A 376 -5.79 3.70 -21.40
N SER A 377 -6.46 2.60 -21.06
CA SER A 377 -6.14 1.79 -19.90
C SER A 377 -6.05 0.30 -20.20
N MET A 378 -5.21 -0.38 -19.44
CA MET A 378 -5.03 -1.83 -19.42
C MET A 378 -5.27 -2.32 -17.99
N VAL A 379 -6.10 -3.34 -17.82
CA VAL A 379 -6.25 -4.02 -16.52
C VAL A 379 -5.38 -5.26 -16.53
N LEU A 380 -4.58 -5.45 -15.47
CA LEU A 380 -3.66 -6.57 -15.34
C LEU A 380 -3.91 -7.27 -14.01
N HIS A 381 -4.08 -8.59 -14.04
CA HIS A 381 -4.20 -9.41 -12.84
C HIS A 381 -2.81 -9.92 -12.44
N TYR A 382 -2.41 -9.67 -11.20
CA TYR A 382 -1.10 -10.06 -10.70
C TYR A 382 -0.86 -11.58 -10.81
N GLU A 383 -1.90 -12.37 -10.57
CA GLU A 383 -1.86 -13.83 -10.62
C GLU A 383 -1.64 -14.35 -12.04
N ASP A 384 -1.95 -13.59 -13.09
CA ASP A 384 -1.76 -14.02 -14.48
C ASP A 384 -0.26 -14.15 -14.83
N TYR A 385 0.65 -13.53 -14.08
CA TYR A 385 2.09 -13.78 -14.23
C TYR A 385 2.46 -15.24 -13.92
N SER A 386 1.69 -15.96 -13.09
CA SER A 386 1.97 -17.37 -12.75
C SER A 386 1.63 -18.34 -13.87
N THR A 387 0.61 -18.04 -14.65
CA THR A 387 0.03 -18.98 -15.63
C THR A 387 0.29 -18.55 -17.07
N ARG A 388 0.46 -17.24 -17.32
CA ARG A 388 0.55 -16.65 -18.67
C ARG A 388 1.65 -15.60 -18.76
N TYR A 389 2.76 -15.79 -18.04
CA TYR A 389 3.86 -14.82 -17.94
C TYR A 389 4.25 -14.16 -19.27
N GLY A 390 4.55 -14.97 -20.30
CA GLY A 390 5.00 -14.47 -21.61
C GLY A 390 3.92 -13.72 -22.39
N GLU A 391 2.64 -14.02 -22.17
CA GLU A 391 1.53 -13.27 -22.77
C GLU A 391 1.35 -11.92 -22.08
N VAL A 392 1.23 -11.95 -20.74
CA VAL A 392 1.02 -10.76 -19.91
C VAL A 392 2.13 -9.73 -20.10
N THR A 393 3.38 -10.18 -20.12
CA THR A 393 4.54 -9.29 -20.33
C THR A 393 4.57 -8.70 -21.73
N ARG A 394 4.23 -9.49 -22.76
CA ARG A 394 4.14 -9.00 -24.14
C ARG A 394 3.01 -8.00 -24.32
N GLU A 395 1.84 -8.28 -23.77
CA GLU A 395 0.69 -7.36 -23.77
C GLU A 395 1.05 -6.03 -23.09
N LEU A 396 1.70 -6.11 -21.91
CA LEU A 396 2.14 -4.93 -21.17
C LEU A 396 3.20 -4.15 -21.96
N MET A 397 4.23 -4.79 -22.51
CA MET A 397 5.25 -4.11 -23.33
C MET A 397 4.65 -3.44 -24.56
N ASN A 398 3.73 -4.12 -25.27
CA ASN A 398 3.01 -3.56 -26.40
C ASN A 398 2.19 -2.33 -25.98
N PHE A 399 1.49 -2.41 -24.83
CA PHE A 399 0.76 -1.29 -24.27
C PHE A 399 1.67 -0.12 -23.84
N LEU A 400 2.94 -0.38 -23.56
CA LEU A 400 3.92 0.64 -23.19
C LEU A 400 4.74 1.17 -24.40
N GLU A 401 4.51 0.65 -25.61
CA GLU A 401 5.33 0.93 -26.81
C GLU A 401 6.82 0.56 -26.61
N LEU A 402 7.11 -0.48 -25.82
CA LEU A 402 8.46 -0.94 -25.53
C LEU A 402 8.88 -2.08 -26.47
N LYS A 403 10.17 -2.12 -26.78
CA LYS A 403 10.79 -3.23 -27.51
C LYS A 403 11.47 -4.17 -26.52
N PRO A 404 11.29 -5.49 -26.64
CA PRO A 404 12.07 -6.43 -25.85
C PRO A 404 13.55 -6.35 -26.21
N VAL A 405 14.43 -6.71 -25.28
CA VAL A 405 15.85 -6.95 -25.59
C VAL A 405 15.96 -8.25 -26.38
N ASP A 406 16.75 -8.24 -27.46
CA ASP A 406 16.93 -9.39 -28.37
C ASP A 406 17.47 -10.67 -27.69
N VAL A 407 17.98 -10.54 -26.46
CA VAL A 407 18.63 -11.60 -25.67
C VAL A 407 17.80 -12.03 -24.45
N ALA A 408 16.50 -11.72 -24.40
CA ALA A 408 15.62 -12.14 -23.30
C ALA A 408 15.25 -13.64 -23.40
N GLU A 409 16.22 -14.52 -23.68
CA GLU A 409 16.03 -15.98 -23.69
C GLU A 409 15.74 -16.51 -22.27
N ASP A 410 16.27 -15.83 -21.24
CA ASP A 410 16.02 -16.15 -19.84
C ASP A 410 15.07 -15.11 -19.21
N LEU A 411 13.77 -15.28 -19.44
CA LEU A 411 12.75 -14.54 -18.69
C LEU A 411 12.93 -14.82 -17.19
N PRO A 412 12.97 -13.79 -16.31
CA PRO A 412 13.07 -14.03 -14.88
C PRO A 412 11.86 -14.85 -14.44
N GLU A 413 12.12 -15.99 -13.81
CA GLU A 413 11.08 -16.90 -13.33
C GLU A 413 10.10 -16.11 -12.45
N PHE A 414 8.81 -16.13 -12.80
CA PHE A 414 7.79 -15.67 -11.89
C PHE A 414 7.71 -16.67 -10.75
N ILE A 415 8.27 -16.31 -9.61
CA ILE A 415 8.09 -17.09 -8.39
C ILE A 415 6.70 -16.74 -7.85
N PRO A 416 5.71 -17.64 -7.94
CA PRO A 416 4.39 -17.37 -7.42
C PRO A 416 4.51 -17.07 -5.94
N HIS A 417 4.25 -15.81 -5.59
CA HIS A 417 4.28 -15.43 -4.20
C HIS A 417 3.20 -16.21 -3.44
N LYS A 418 3.46 -16.34 -2.13
CA LYS A 418 2.60 -16.97 -1.13
C LYS A 418 1.11 -16.72 -1.40
N VAL A 419 0.39 -17.79 -1.73
CA VAL A 419 -1.08 -17.82 -1.68
C VAL A 419 -1.46 -17.92 -0.21
N TYR A 420 -2.11 -16.89 0.32
CA TYR A 420 -2.40 -16.75 1.75
C TYR A 420 -3.82 -17.18 2.10
N SER A 421 -4.75 -16.96 1.17
CA SER A 421 -6.19 -17.03 1.37
C SER A 421 -6.66 -18.25 2.18
N HIS A 422 -6.27 -19.46 1.75
CA HIS A 422 -6.70 -20.72 2.38
C HIS A 422 -6.22 -20.91 3.82
N TYR A 423 -5.08 -20.30 4.19
CA TYR A 423 -4.56 -20.40 5.54
C TYR A 423 -5.22 -19.37 6.48
N TYR A 424 -5.44 -18.14 6.01
CA TYR A 424 -5.88 -17.03 6.86
C TYR A 424 -7.40 -16.95 7.05
N TYR A 425 -8.20 -17.37 6.07
CA TYR A 425 -9.66 -17.27 6.09
C TYR A 425 -10.33 -18.65 6.17
N SER A 426 -11.56 -18.72 6.67
CA SER A 426 -12.44 -19.90 6.50
C SER A 426 -13.31 -19.72 5.26
N LYS A 427 -13.95 -20.80 4.78
CA LYS A 427 -14.88 -20.73 3.63
C LYS A 427 -16.04 -19.77 3.90
N GLU A 428 -16.55 -19.74 5.12
CA GLU A 428 -17.62 -18.83 5.55
C GLU A 428 -17.15 -17.38 5.49
N GLN A 429 -15.92 -17.10 5.96
CA GLN A 429 -15.32 -15.77 5.87
C GLN A 429 -15.11 -15.35 4.42
N THR A 430 -14.61 -16.25 3.56
CA THR A 430 -14.46 -15.98 2.13
C THR A 430 -15.78 -15.62 1.47
N ARG A 431 -16.89 -16.32 1.78
CA ARG A 431 -18.22 -15.99 1.27
C ARG A 431 -18.77 -14.66 1.77
N ALA A 432 -18.53 -14.34 3.05
CA ALA A 432 -18.88 -13.04 3.61
C ALA A 432 -18.10 -11.92 2.91
N ILE A 433 -16.78 -12.11 2.70
CA ILE A 433 -15.93 -11.17 1.96
C ILE A 433 -16.42 -11.00 0.52
N ALA A 434 -16.75 -12.10 -0.18
CA ALA A 434 -17.28 -12.05 -1.54
C ALA A 434 -18.57 -11.22 -1.60
N SER A 435 -19.46 -11.40 -0.62
CA SER A 435 -20.72 -10.66 -0.52
C SER A 435 -20.47 -9.17 -0.31
N LEU A 436 -19.56 -8.80 0.60
CA LEU A 436 -19.16 -7.41 0.81
C LEU A 436 -18.54 -6.79 -0.45
N VAL A 437 -17.61 -7.49 -1.08
CA VAL A 437 -16.93 -7.01 -2.29
C VAL A 437 -17.95 -6.79 -3.40
N LYS A 438 -18.88 -7.72 -3.60
CA LYS A 438 -19.94 -7.56 -4.60
C LYS A 438 -20.87 -6.40 -4.31
N GLU A 439 -21.32 -6.23 -3.07
CA GLU A 439 -22.26 -5.19 -2.67
C GLU A 439 -21.67 -3.79 -2.87
N TYR A 440 -20.40 -3.60 -2.49
CA TYR A 440 -19.79 -2.28 -2.49
C TYR A 440 -18.99 -1.93 -3.77
N SER A 441 -18.73 -2.92 -4.61
CA SER A 441 -18.02 -2.68 -5.87
C SER A 441 -18.93 -1.99 -6.89
N MET A 442 -18.37 -1.04 -7.64
CA MET A 442 -18.97 -0.65 -8.91
C MET A 442 -19.07 -1.88 -9.82
N LYS A 443 -20.03 -1.87 -10.76
CA LYS A 443 -20.20 -2.97 -11.73
C LYS A 443 -18.88 -3.34 -12.42
N THR A 444 -18.10 -2.34 -12.83
CA THR A 444 -16.78 -2.54 -13.46
C THR A 444 -15.78 -3.15 -12.51
N THR A 445 -15.72 -2.70 -11.25
CA THR A 445 -14.83 -3.28 -10.24
C THR A 445 -15.17 -4.73 -9.98
N TRP A 446 -16.46 -5.06 -9.80
CA TRP A 446 -16.90 -6.43 -9.57
C TRP A 446 -16.55 -7.35 -10.73
N GLN A 447 -16.72 -6.90 -11.98
CA GLN A 447 -16.36 -7.67 -13.18
C GLN A 447 -14.91 -8.16 -13.18
N TYR A 448 -13.98 -7.41 -12.57
CA TYR A 448 -12.59 -7.84 -12.46
C TYR A 448 -12.28 -8.58 -11.15
N LEU A 449 -13.09 -8.42 -10.11
CA LEU A 449 -12.86 -9.08 -8.82
C LEU A 449 -13.58 -10.42 -8.66
N GLU A 450 -14.65 -10.67 -9.41
CA GLU A 450 -15.51 -11.83 -9.21
C GLU A 450 -14.77 -13.16 -9.39
N ARG A 451 -13.79 -13.21 -10.30
CA ARG A 451 -12.98 -14.40 -10.56
C ARG A 451 -12.29 -14.95 -9.31
N TYR A 452 -11.92 -14.09 -8.36
CA TYR A 452 -11.25 -14.49 -7.12
C TYR A 452 -12.18 -15.13 -6.09
N PHE A 453 -13.48 -15.19 -6.38
CA PHE A 453 -14.51 -15.77 -5.51
C PHE A 453 -15.27 -16.92 -6.18
N ASP A 454 -14.92 -17.28 -7.42
CA ASP A 454 -15.50 -18.42 -8.11
C ASP A 454 -14.90 -19.72 -7.56
N GLU A 455 -15.72 -20.56 -6.90
CA GLU A 455 -15.32 -21.85 -6.29
C GLU A 455 -14.70 -22.85 -7.30
N LYS A 456 -14.71 -22.55 -8.61
CA LYS A 456 -14.11 -23.36 -9.66
C LYS A 456 -12.59 -23.19 -9.79
N GLU A 457 -12.02 -22.05 -9.38
CA GLU A 457 -10.55 -21.84 -9.42
C GLU A 457 -9.82 -22.59 -8.29
N ASP A 458 -10.50 -22.89 -7.17
CA ASP A 458 -9.92 -23.59 -6.00
C ASP A 458 -9.42 -25.02 -6.29
N VAL A 459 -9.89 -25.65 -7.38
CA VAL A 459 -9.50 -27.02 -7.75
C VAL A 459 -8.14 -27.07 -8.44
N VAL A 460 -7.75 -25.99 -9.15
CA VAL A 460 -6.52 -25.99 -9.98
C VAL A 460 -5.27 -25.74 -9.14
N LEU A 461 -5.37 -24.90 -8.10
CA LEU A 461 -4.24 -24.53 -7.24
C LEU A 461 -3.88 -25.58 -6.18
N GLN A 462 -4.68 -26.62 -5.98
CA GLN A 462 -4.36 -27.73 -5.08
C GLN A 462 -3.57 -28.86 -5.77
N THR A 463 -3.47 -28.82 -7.10
CA THR A 463 -2.83 -29.87 -7.91
C THR A 463 -1.47 -29.49 -8.50
N SER A 464 -1.04 -28.24 -8.28
CA SER A 464 0.28 -27.69 -8.63
C SER A 464 1.08 -27.42 -7.37
#